data_AF-A0A7W1GF52-F1
#
_entry.id   AF-A0A7W1GF52-F1
#
_cell.length_a   1.000
_cell.length_b   1.000
_cell.length_c   1.000
_cell.angle_alpha   90.00
_cell.angle_beta   90.00
_cell.angle_gamma   90.00
#
_symmetry.space_group_name_H-M   'P 1'
#
loop_
_entity.id
_entity.type
_entity.pdbx_description
1 polymer ?
#
loop_
_entity_poly.entity_id
_entity_poly.type
_entity_poly.pdbx_seq_one_letter_code
_entity_poly.pdbx_strand_id
1 'polypeptide(L)'
;MRFIACLTRLQFNVLTLRLCFTGLCVLLLACAVVAPSNAQALKRRALTGRNVAVVVDERLAVLRSEPTLSAPLTQRLRRGRMVTIIGTRRTADSVTFHRVALTRRTRGWLQAESIASPFRAGDDVRLLNLIRASEEFDRIARASIFLDAFTNSPLRPAVLMLYGEAAEASAEKLSREAQRRLDDGEMRANGAPAHSYFLNYAGLDRFNRAGIKFTFDRATKRFHYDGASWREIIRRHPRSAESAPARQRLESLSVGPIR
;
A
#
# COMPACT_ATOMS: atom_id res chain seq x y z
N MET A 1 -33.95 30.17 74.43
CA MET A 1 -33.19 30.87 73.36
C MET A 1 -31.91 30.10 73.08
N ARG A 2 -31.60 29.81 71.80
CA ARG A 2 -30.40 29.11 71.23
C ARG A 2 -30.71 27.75 70.60
N PHE A 3 -31.34 27.76 69.42
CA PHE A 3 -31.33 26.62 68.48
C PHE A 3 -31.57 27.11 67.03
N ILE A 4 -30.80 28.10 66.56
CA ILE A 4 -30.81 28.55 65.16
C ILE A 4 -29.38 28.95 64.77
N ALA A 5 -28.48 27.99 64.54
CA ALA A 5 -27.13 28.28 64.04
C ALA A 5 -26.42 27.07 63.38
N CYS A 6 -27.14 26.12 62.77
CA CYS A 6 -26.51 24.90 62.23
C CYS A 6 -27.06 24.47 60.86
N LEU A 7 -27.32 25.41 59.94
CA LEU A 7 -27.84 25.06 58.61
C LEU A 7 -27.16 25.78 57.42
N THR A 8 -26.18 26.66 57.66
CA THR A 8 -25.55 27.47 56.60
C THR A 8 -24.16 27.01 56.17
N ARG A 9 -23.69 25.82 56.59
CA ARG A 9 -22.37 25.28 56.15
C ARG A 9 -22.44 24.16 55.11
N LEU A 10 -23.62 23.67 54.74
CA LEU A 10 -23.75 22.49 53.88
C LEU A 10 -24.10 22.76 52.40
N GLN A 11 -24.27 24.03 51.99
CA GLN A 11 -24.64 24.36 50.59
C GLN A 11 -23.47 24.79 49.70
N PHE A 12 -22.29 25.09 50.26
CA PHE A 12 -21.14 25.57 49.47
C PHE A 12 -20.31 24.47 48.77
N ASN A 13 -20.48 23.19 49.15
CA ASN A 13 -19.66 22.09 48.59
C ASN A 13 -20.28 21.39 47.37
N VAL A 14 -21.55 21.62 47.05
CA VAL A 14 -22.23 20.94 45.93
C VAL A 14 -22.00 21.68 44.60
N LEU A 15 -21.76 22.99 44.64
CA LEU A 15 -21.54 23.81 43.44
C LEU A 15 -20.13 23.61 42.84
N THR A 16 -19.10 23.44 43.68
CA THR A 16 -17.72 23.20 43.26
C THR A 16 -17.51 21.80 42.68
N LEU A 17 -18.27 20.80 43.12
CA LEU A 17 -18.19 19.45 42.58
C LEU A 17 -18.79 19.34 41.15
N ARG A 18 -19.81 20.14 40.83
CA ARG A 18 -20.46 20.15 39.50
C ARG A 18 -19.62 20.84 38.41
N LEU A 19 -18.85 21.87 38.77
CA LEU A 19 -17.93 22.56 37.85
C LEU A 19 -16.69 21.72 37.49
N CYS A 20 -16.25 20.84 38.40
CA CYS A 20 -15.12 19.93 38.14
C CYS A 20 -15.51 18.79 37.17
N PHE A 21 -16.74 18.29 37.27
CA PHE A 21 -17.22 17.17 36.43
C PHE A 21 -17.46 17.58 34.97
N THR A 22 -17.98 18.79 34.72
CA THR A 22 -18.18 19.30 33.36
C THR A 22 -16.86 19.62 32.65
N GLY A 23 -15.87 20.15 33.37
CA GLY A 23 -14.53 20.39 32.83
C GLY A 23 -13.81 19.10 32.41
N LEU A 24 -13.91 18.04 33.21
CA LEU A 24 -13.30 16.74 32.89
C LEU A 24 -13.97 16.07 31.67
N CYS A 25 -15.30 16.17 31.54
CA CYS A 25 -16.02 15.64 30.39
C CYS A 25 -15.68 16.37 29.08
N VAL A 26 -15.51 17.70 29.10
CA VAL A 26 -15.11 18.48 27.91
C VAL A 26 -13.66 18.16 27.51
N LEU A 27 -12.76 17.98 28.49
CA LEU A 27 -11.37 17.59 28.22
C LEU A 27 -11.27 16.16 27.65
N LEU A 28 -12.06 15.21 28.15
CA LEU A 28 -12.11 13.84 27.62
C LEU A 28 -12.74 13.77 26.22
N LEU A 29 -13.75 14.61 25.93
CA LEU A 29 -14.33 14.72 24.59
C LEU A 29 -13.33 15.35 23.59
N ALA A 30 -12.56 16.35 24.02
CA ALA A 30 -11.52 16.97 23.20
C ALA A 30 -10.35 16.01 22.90
N CYS A 31 -9.98 15.13 23.84
CA CYS A 31 -8.95 14.12 23.62
C CYS A 31 -9.39 13.00 22.64
N ALA A 32 -10.70 12.69 22.55
CA ALA A 32 -11.20 11.67 21.62
C ALA A 32 -11.17 12.12 20.15
N VAL A 33 -11.25 13.43 19.87
CA VAL A 33 -11.25 13.98 18.50
C VAL A 33 -9.83 14.06 17.91
N VAL A 34 -8.79 13.99 18.74
CA VAL A 34 -7.38 14.01 18.30
C VAL A 34 -6.76 12.61 18.33
N ALA A 35 -7.56 11.54 18.41
CA ALA A 35 -7.05 10.20 18.14
C ALA A 35 -6.60 10.16 16.66
N PRO A 36 -5.30 10.07 16.34
CA PRO A 36 -4.90 9.82 14.97
C PRO A 36 -5.52 8.48 14.59
N SER A 37 -6.33 8.47 13.54
CA SER A 37 -6.78 7.26 12.86
C SER A 37 -5.55 6.48 12.39
N ASN A 38 -4.97 5.69 13.30
CA ASN A 38 -3.83 4.81 13.09
C ASN A 38 -4.26 3.55 12.31
N ALA A 39 -5.03 3.75 11.25
CA ALA A 39 -5.45 2.72 10.33
C ALA A 39 -4.84 3.02 8.96
N GLN A 40 -3.52 2.80 8.84
CA GLN A 40 -2.77 2.43 7.63
C GLN A 40 -1.29 2.80 7.80
N ALA A 41 -0.61 2.13 8.72
CA ALA A 41 0.83 2.08 8.71
C ALA A 41 1.27 0.66 9.07
N LEU A 42 1.03 -0.29 8.15
CA LEU A 42 2.07 -1.26 7.87
C LEU A 42 3.26 -0.43 7.39
N LYS A 43 4.03 0.11 8.35
CA LYS A 43 5.24 0.90 8.13
C LYS A 43 6.20 -0.04 7.41
N ARG A 44 6.13 -0.01 6.08
CA ARG A 44 6.96 -0.81 5.17
C ARG A 44 8.40 -0.51 5.60
N ARG A 45 9.08 -1.50 6.18
CA ARG A 45 10.43 -1.31 6.72
C ARG A 45 11.29 -0.82 5.57
N ALA A 46 11.82 0.39 5.70
CA ALA A 46 12.85 0.89 4.79
C ALA A 46 13.99 -0.14 4.74
N LEU A 47 14.54 -0.38 3.55
CA LEU A 47 15.63 -1.33 3.37
C LEU A 47 16.89 -0.79 4.06
N THR A 48 17.13 -1.19 5.30
CA THR A 48 18.29 -0.78 6.09
C THR A 48 19.44 -1.76 5.89
N GLY A 49 20.42 -1.37 5.06
CA GLY A 49 21.68 -2.10 4.88
C GLY A 49 22.08 -2.27 3.41
N ARG A 50 23.38 -2.06 3.11
CA ARG A 50 23.94 -2.08 1.75
C ARG A 50 23.73 -3.39 0.99
N ASN A 51 23.46 -4.49 1.71
CA ASN A 51 23.31 -5.83 1.14
C ASN A 51 21.86 -6.31 1.11
N VAL A 52 20.89 -5.42 1.36
CA VAL A 52 19.47 -5.78 1.31
C VAL A 52 18.98 -5.73 -0.12
N ALA A 53 18.22 -6.75 -0.51
CA ALA A 53 17.52 -6.83 -1.77
C ALA A 53 16.07 -7.29 -1.55
N VAL A 54 15.22 -7.07 -2.54
CA VAL A 54 13.82 -7.47 -2.54
C VAL A 54 13.54 -8.38 -3.73
N VAL A 55 12.74 -9.42 -3.53
CA VAL A 55 12.28 -10.30 -4.60
C VAL A 55 11.33 -9.54 -5.52
N VAL A 56 11.64 -9.49 -6.82
CA VAL A 56 10.88 -8.76 -7.85
C VAL A 56 10.19 -9.68 -8.87
N ASP A 57 10.70 -10.90 -9.03
CA ASP A 57 10.12 -11.90 -9.94
C ASP A 57 9.99 -13.28 -9.26
N GLU A 58 8.75 -13.69 -8.98
CA GLU A 58 8.43 -14.95 -8.31
C GLU A 58 8.82 -16.18 -9.15
N ARG A 59 8.85 -16.05 -10.49
CA ARG A 59 9.12 -17.16 -11.41
C ARG A 59 10.55 -17.67 -11.25
N LEU A 60 11.48 -16.75 -10.99
CA LEU A 60 12.90 -17.01 -10.81
C LEU A 60 13.31 -17.06 -9.33
N ALA A 61 12.43 -16.63 -8.42
CA ALA A 61 12.72 -16.52 -6.98
C ALA A 61 12.58 -17.87 -6.26
N VAL A 62 13.43 -18.82 -6.64
CA VAL A 62 13.47 -20.14 -6.01
C VAL A 62 14.80 -20.31 -5.29
N LEU A 63 14.73 -20.44 -3.96
CA LEU A 63 15.86 -20.67 -3.09
C LEU A 63 16.38 -22.09 -3.26
N ARG A 64 17.66 -22.23 -3.58
CA ARG A 64 18.31 -23.52 -3.86
C ARG A 64 19.45 -23.80 -2.88
N SER A 65 19.79 -25.08 -2.71
CA SER A 65 20.96 -25.49 -1.92
C SER A 65 22.28 -25.07 -2.58
N GLU A 66 22.33 -25.07 -3.91
CA GLU A 66 23.52 -24.80 -4.73
C GLU A 66 23.23 -23.79 -5.86
N PRO A 67 24.26 -23.10 -6.39
CA PRO A 67 24.13 -22.09 -7.45
C PRO A 67 24.03 -22.72 -8.85
N THR A 68 23.09 -23.65 -9.02
CA THR A 68 22.80 -24.31 -10.32
C THR A 68 21.30 -24.39 -10.53
N LEU A 69 20.85 -24.47 -11.80
CA LEU A 69 19.42 -24.56 -12.13
C LEU A 69 18.80 -25.92 -11.81
N SER A 70 19.63 -26.95 -11.67
CA SER A 70 19.23 -28.32 -11.32
C SER A 70 19.30 -28.60 -9.81
N ALA A 71 19.88 -27.70 -9.01
CA ALA A 71 20.00 -27.89 -7.57
C ALA A 71 18.63 -28.06 -6.88
N PRO A 72 18.55 -28.90 -5.83
CA PRO A 72 17.34 -29.05 -5.02
C PRO A 72 16.72 -27.73 -4.57
N LEU A 73 15.39 -27.64 -4.68
CA LEU A 73 14.63 -26.47 -4.27
C LEU A 73 14.42 -26.52 -2.75
N THR A 74 14.95 -25.53 -2.04
CA THR A 74 14.69 -25.36 -0.61
C THR A 74 13.34 -24.69 -0.37
N GLN A 75 13.06 -23.58 -1.08
CA GLN A 75 11.87 -22.78 -0.85
C GLN A 75 11.55 -21.85 -2.04
N ARG A 76 10.28 -21.71 -2.41
CA ARG A 76 9.83 -20.66 -3.34
C ARG A 76 9.52 -19.37 -2.60
N LEU A 77 10.00 -18.24 -3.12
CA LEU A 77 9.82 -16.93 -2.49
C LEU A 77 8.81 -16.11 -3.25
N ARG A 78 7.94 -15.43 -2.50
CA ARG A 78 6.99 -14.47 -3.05
C ARG A 78 7.65 -13.12 -3.26
N ARG A 79 7.11 -12.36 -4.20
CA ARG A 79 7.53 -11.01 -4.54
C ARG A 79 7.31 -10.08 -3.33
N GLY A 80 8.19 -9.09 -3.20
CA GLY A 80 8.23 -8.19 -2.04
C GLY A 80 8.96 -8.78 -0.82
N ARG A 81 9.38 -10.06 -0.86
CA ARG A 81 10.18 -10.65 0.21
C ARG A 81 11.57 -10.01 0.24
N MET A 82 11.94 -9.45 1.39
CA MET A 82 13.30 -8.96 1.63
C MET A 82 14.27 -10.11 1.88
N VAL A 83 15.48 -9.97 1.36
CA VAL A 83 16.60 -10.90 1.54
C VAL A 83 17.90 -10.12 1.75
N THR A 84 18.86 -10.73 2.43
CA THR A 84 20.21 -10.18 2.55
C THR A 84 21.15 -10.95 1.64
N ILE A 85 21.81 -10.27 0.70
CA ILE A 85 22.84 -10.84 -0.16
C ILE A 85 24.11 -11.04 0.67
N ILE A 86 24.62 -12.26 0.70
CA ILE A 86 25.83 -12.65 1.44
C ILE A 86 26.96 -13.12 0.53
N GLY A 87 26.69 -13.36 -0.75
CA GLY A 87 27.70 -13.74 -1.74
C GLY A 87 27.14 -13.81 -3.14
N THR A 88 28.03 -13.94 -4.12
CA THR A 88 27.69 -14.02 -5.55
C THR A 88 28.54 -15.11 -6.19
N ARG A 89 27.94 -15.89 -7.09
CA ARG A 89 28.64 -16.89 -7.90
C ARG A 89 28.08 -16.84 -9.32
N ARG A 90 28.97 -16.81 -10.30
CA ARG A 90 28.61 -16.98 -11.71
C ARG A 90 28.88 -18.42 -12.11
N THR A 91 27.92 -19.04 -12.78
CA THR A 91 28.01 -20.42 -13.26
C THR A 91 28.49 -20.42 -14.71
N ALA A 92 28.99 -21.57 -15.21
CA ALA A 92 29.47 -21.73 -16.58
C ALA A 92 28.41 -21.31 -17.62
N ASP A 93 27.13 -21.53 -17.33
CA ASP A 93 25.99 -21.15 -18.19
C ASP A 93 25.71 -19.64 -18.22
N SER A 94 26.65 -18.80 -17.80
CA SER A 94 26.54 -17.34 -17.69
C SER A 94 25.48 -16.81 -16.71
N VAL A 95 24.72 -17.69 -16.05
CA VAL A 95 23.73 -17.33 -15.01
C VAL A 95 24.46 -16.91 -13.73
N THR A 96 24.00 -15.79 -13.15
CA THR A 96 24.52 -15.31 -11.87
C THR A 96 23.58 -15.70 -10.75
N PHE A 97 24.13 -16.28 -9.68
CA PHE A 97 23.41 -16.59 -8.46
C PHE A 97 23.92 -15.74 -7.31
N HIS A 98 23.01 -15.27 -6.48
CA HIS A 98 23.32 -14.68 -5.18
C HIS A 98 23.05 -15.68 -4.08
N ARG A 99 24.04 -15.85 -3.20
CA ARG A 99 23.81 -16.49 -1.92
C ARG A 99 23.08 -15.49 -1.05
N VAL A 100 21.92 -15.87 -0.54
CA VAL A 100 21.05 -15.01 0.26
C VAL A 100 20.74 -15.62 1.62
N ALA A 101 20.54 -14.76 2.60
CA ALA A 101 19.97 -15.10 3.89
C ALA A 101 18.56 -14.51 4.00
N LEU A 102 17.58 -15.36 4.31
CA LEU A 102 16.20 -14.96 4.59
C LEU A 102 16.00 -14.75 6.09
N THR A 103 16.57 -15.67 6.86
CA THR A 103 16.61 -15.64 8.31
C THR A 103 18.01 -16.06 8.75
N ARG A 104 18.28 -16.06 10.06
CA ARG A 104 19.55 -16.58 10.59
C ARG A 104 19.79 -18.05 10.21
N ARG A 105 18.72 -18.85 10.10
CA ARG A 105 18.73 -20.29 9.84
C ARG A 105 18.42 -20.68 8.39
N THR A 106 17.82 -19.79 7.61
CA THR A 106 17.41 -20.07 6.23
C THR A 106 18.29 -19.30 5.26
N ARG A 107 19.10 -20.03 4.52
CA ARG A 107 20.03 -19.51 3.50
C ARG A 107 19.97 -20.39 2.26
N GLY A 108 20.36 -19.84 1.13
CA GLY A 108 20.46 -20.58 -0.12
C GLY A 108 20.87 -19.68 -1.27
N TRP A 109 20.70 -20.16 -2.49
CA TRP A 109 21.05 -19.45 -3.71
C TRP A 109 19.80 -19.04 -4.47
N LEU A 110 19.77 -17.80 -4.95
CA LEU A 110 18.74 -17.23 -5.82
C LEU A 110 19.37 -16.74 -7.12
N GLN A 111 18.66 -16.84 -8.23
CA GLN A 111 19.09 -16.20 -9.47
C GLN A 111 19.10 -14.67 -9.31
N ALA A 112 20.11 -14.02 -9.87
CA ALA A 112 20.34 -12.59 -9.71
C ALA A 112 19.18 -11.73 -10.23
N GLU A 113 18.51 -12.21 -11.28
CA GLU A 113 17.40 -11.53 -11.94
C GLU A 113 16.13 -11.52 -11.08
N SER A 114 16.00 -12.47 -10.16
CA SER A 114 14.81 -12.61 -9.29
C SER A 114 14.71 -11.55 -8.18
N ILE A 115 15.81 -10.87 -7.87
CA ILE A 115 15.91 -9.87 -6.79
C ILE A 115 16.42 -8.54 -7.32
N ALA A 116 16.08 -7.43 -6.68
CA ALA A 116 16.63 -6.10 -6.98
C ALA A 116 17.07 -5.41 -5.69
N SER A 117 18.15 -4.62 -5.75
CA SER A 117 18.67 -3.86 -4.61
C SER A 117 18.83 -2.38 -4.97
N PRO A 118 18.41 -1.44 -4.10
CA PRO A 118 18.65 -0.01 -4.31
C PRO A 118 20.12 0.38 -4.19
N PHE A 119 20.98 -0.49 -3.66
CA PHE A 119 22.41 -0.23 -3.49
C PHE A 119 23.26 -0.76 -4.65
N ARG A 120 22.64 -1.39 -5.65
CA ARG A 120 23.32 -1.91 -6.83
C ARG A 120 22.94 -1.10 -8.06
N ALA A 121 23.95 -0.59 -8.76
CA ALA A 121 23.74 0.21 -9.96
C ALA A 121 22.97 -0.58 -11.02
N GLY A 122 22.01 0.09 -11.67
CA GLY A 122 21.22 -0.46 -12.77
C GLY A 122 20.04 -1.36 -12.36
N ASP A 123 19.93 -1.75 -11.08
CA ASP A 123 18.78 -2.56 -10.62
C ASP A 123 17.45 -1.79 -10.68
N ASP A 124 17.49 -0.48 -10.51
CA ASP A 124 16.32 0.39 -10.69
C ASP A 124 15.87 0.41 -12.15
N VAL A 125 16.78 0.63 -13.09
CA VAL A 125 16.51 0.58 -14.53
C VAL A 125 15.94 -0.78 -14.93
N ARG A 126 16.56 -1.86 -14.45
CA ARG A 126 16.10 -3.23 -14.75
C ARG A 126 14.71 -3.49 -14.19
N LEU A 127 14.42 -3.07 -12.97
CA LEU A 127 13.09 -3.23 -12.38
C LEU A 127 12.04 -2.36 -13.11
N LEU A 128 12.38 -1.14 -13.53
CA LEU A 128 11.51 -0.32 -14.38
C LEU A 128 11.17 -1.02 -15.70
N ASN A 129 12.16 -1.62 -16.37
CA ASN A 129 11.92 -2.38 -17.60
C ASN A 129 11.00 -3.59 -17.35
N LEU A 130 11.20 -4.30 -16.24
CA LEU A 130 10.31 -5.39 -15.84
C LEU A 130 8.89 -4.88 -15.58
N ILE A 131 8.71 -3.73 -14.92
CA ILE A 131 7.40 -3.10 -14.69
C ILE A 131 6.71 -2.79 -16.03
N ARG A 132 7.43 -2.18 -16.98
CA ARG A 132 6.90 -1.85 -18.31
C ARG A 132 6.43 -3.10 -19.07
N ALA A 133 7.17 -4.19 -18.98
CA ALA A 133 6.82 -5.47 -19.59
C ALA A 133 5.75 -6.28 -18.82
N SER A 134 5.33 -5.80 -17.64
CA SER A 134 4.32 -6.47 -16.82
C SER A 134 2.92 -6.02 -17.21
N GLU A 135 1.95 -6.89 -17.03
CA GLU A 135 0.54 -6.56 -17.21
C GLU A 135 -0.23 -6.59 -15.90
N GLU A 136 -1.37 -5.90 -15.89
CA GLU A 136 -2.38 -5.94 -14.83
C GLU A 136 -1.79 -5.73 -13.41
N PHE A 137 -2.15 -6.62 -12.49
CA PHE A 137 -1.71 -6.56 -11.10
C PHE A 137 -0.20 -6.76 -10.92
N ASP A 138 0.47 -7.47 -11.84
CA ASP A 138 1.91 -7.67 -11.71
C ASP A 138 2.68 -6.37 -11.92
N ARG A 139 2.20 -5.51 -12.82
CA ARG A 139 2.73 -4.15 -13.00
C ARG A 139 2.58 -3.35 -11.71
N ILE A 140 1.39 -3.34 -11.13
CA ILE A 140 1.10 -2.68 -9.86
C ILE A 140 2.01 -3.16 -8.74
N ALA A 141 2.12 -4.48 -8.56
CA ALA A 141 2.83 -5.04 -7.43
C ALA A 141 4.35 -4.83 -7.56
N ARG A 142 4.91 -4.91 -8.77
CA ARG A 142 6.32 -4.57 -9.04
C ARG A 142 6.59 -3.07 -8.87
N ALA A 143 5.70 -2.22 -9.35
CA ALA A 143 5.81 -0.78 -9.16
C ALA A 143 5.73 -0.40 -7.67
N SER A 144 4.84 -1.03 -6.89
CA SER A 144 4.79 -0.82 -5.43
C SER A 144 6.13 -1.13 -4.76
N ILE A 145 6.76 -2.26 -5.13
CA ILE A 145 8.08 -2.64 -4.62
C ILE A 145 9.15 -1.63 -5.02
N PHE A 146 9.13 -1.17 -6.27
CA PHE A 146 10.05 -0.13 -6.70
C PHE A 146 9.89 1.13 -5.83
N LEU A 147 8.65 1.58 -5.64
CA LEU A 147 8.35 2.78 -4.85
C LEU A 147 8.73 2.63 -3.37
N ASP A 148 8.73 1.41 -2.84
CA ASP A 148 9.19 1.14 -1.47
C ASP A 148 10.71 1.04 -1.35
N ALA A 149 11.34 0.35 -2.30
CA ALA A 149 12.75 -0.01 -2.23
C ALA A 149 13.67 1.10 -2.76
N PHE A 150 13.26 1.82 -3.81
CA PHE A 150 14.08 2.78 -4.54
C PHE A 150 13.58 4.21 -4.32
N THR A 151 13.55 4.65 -3.06
CA THR A 151 13.00 5.97 -2.67
C THR A 151 13.74 7.15 -3.32
N ASN A 152 15.04 6.98 -3.59
CA ASN A 152 15.91 8.03 -4.09
C ASN A 152 16.21 7.89 -5.60
N SER A 153 15.61 6.92 -6.30
CA SER A 153 15.87 6.75 -7.73
C SER A 153 15.25 7.90 -8.53
N PRO A 154 15.99 8.47 -9.50
CA PRO A 154 15.44 9.51 -10.38
C PRO A 154 14.31 8.98 -11.28
N LEU A 155 14.16 7.65 -11.40
CA LEU A 155 13.10 7.00 -12.17
C LEU A 155 11.76 6.89 -11.41
N ARG A 156 11.72 7.33 -10.14
CA ARG A 156 10.51 7.28 -9.31
C ARG A 156 9.28 7.95 -9.97
N PRO A 157 9.37 9.13 -10.60
CA PRO A 157 8.22 9.76 -11.26
C PRO A 157 7.63 8.89 -12.38
N ALA A 158 8.49 8.29 -13.21
CA ALA A 158 8.08 7.39 -14.28
C ALA A 158 7.38 6.13 -13.72
N VAL A 159 7.86 5.60 -12.59
CA VAL A 159 7.20 4.45 -11.93
C VAL A 159 5.87 4.83 -11.28
N LEU A 160 5.79 6.01 -10.65
CA LEU A 160 4.52 6.53 -10.12
C LEU A 160 3.48 6.69 -11.24
N MET A 161 3.93 7.10 -12.43
CA MET A 161 3.07 7.22 -13.61
C MET A 161 2.50 5.86 -14.01
N LEU A 162 3.38 4.88 -14.25
CA LEU A 162 2.98 3.50 -14.60
C LEU A 162 2.09 2.86 -13.53
N TYR A 163 2.34 3.14 -12.25
CA TYR A 163 1.52 2.65 -11.14
C TYR A 163 0.09 3.19 -11.19
N GLY A 164 -0.06 4.49 -11.40
CA GLY A 164 -1.37 5.13 -11.49
C GLY A 164 -2.17 4.67 -12.71
N GLU A 165 -1.54 4.57 -13.89
CA GLU A 165 -2.21 4.09 -15.10
C GLU A 165 -2.70 2.64 -14.93
N ALA A 166 -1.87 1.80 -14.33
CA ALA A 166 -2.23 0.41 -14.05
C ALA A 166 -3.37 0.31 -13.02
N ALA A 167 -3.39 1.18 -12.01
CA ALA A 167 -4.45 1.24 -11.02
C ALA A 167 -5.78 1.69 -11.65
N GLU A 168 -5.78 2.72 -12.50
CA GLU A 168 -6.97 3.17 -13.24
C GLU A 168 -7.52 2.07 -14.15
N ALA A 169 -6.66 1.42 -14.95
CA ALA A 169 -7.05 0.30 -15.80
C ALA A 169 -7.63 -0.88 -14.99
N SER A 170 -7.07 -1.13 -13.80
CA SER A 170 -7.59 -2.16 -12.88
C SER A 170 -8.96 -1.77 -12.31
N ALA A 171 -9.17 -0.49 -11.98
CA ALA A 171 -10.46 0.01 -11.48
C ALA A 171 -11.57 -0.19 -12.52
N GLU A 172 -11.29 0.07 -13.79
CA GLU A 172 -12.23 -0.17 -14.89
C GLU A 172 -12.59 -1.66 -15.04
N LYS A 173 -11.58 -2.55 -15.01
CA LYS A 173 -11.79 -4.00 -15.07
C LYS A 173 -12.62 -4.50 -13.89
N LEU A 174 -12.27 -4.08 -12.67
CA LEU A 174 -13.01 -4.42 -11.45
C LEU A 174 -14.45 -3.93 -11.49
N SER A 175 -14.70 -2.76 -12.08
CA SER A 175 -16.05 -2.22 -12.23
C SER A 175 -16.90 -3.13 -13.11
N ARG A 176 -16.36 -3.52 -14.27
CA ARG A 176 -17.04 -4.44 -15.20
C ARG A 176 -17.27 -5.81 -14.57
N GLU A 177 -16.29 -6.32 -13.84
CA GLU A 177 -16.42 -7.63 -13.20
C GLU A 177 -17.42 -7.63 -12.05
N ALA A 178 -17.40 -6.59 -11.20
CA ALA A 178 -18.36 -6.43 -10.11
C ALA A 178 -19.80 -6.31 -10.65
N GLN A 179 -20.02 -5.49 -11.69
CA GLN A 179 -21.33 -5.37 -12.32
C GLN A 179 -21.83 -6.69 -12.93
N ARG A 180 -20.92 -7.53 -13.45
CA ARG A 180 -21.28 -8.85 -13.97
C ARG A 180 -21.62 -9.87 -12.89
N ARG A 181 -21.01 -9.77 -11.70
CA ARG A 181 -21.14 -10.75 -10.62
C ARG A 181 -22.22 -10.39 -9.60
N LEU A 182 -22.55 -9.11 -9.46
CA LEU A 182 -23.54 -8.62 -8.51
C LEU A 182 -24.87 -8.45 -9.22
N ASP A 183 -25.84 -9.32 -8.91
CA ASP A 183 -27.18 -9.27 -9.48
C ASP A 183 -28.04 -8.19 -8.81
N ASP A 184 -28.62 -7.28 -9.61
CA ASP A 184 -29.44 -6.18 -9.12
C ASP A 184 -30.77 -6.66 -8.47
N GLY A 185 -31.25 -7.87 -8.78
CA GLY A 185 -32.39 -8.51 -8.15
C GLY A 185 -32.06 -9.05 -6.76
N GLU A 186 -30.99 -9.84 -6.65
CA GLU A 186 -30.51 -10.37 -5.37
C GLU A 186 -30.16 -9.26 -4.38
N MET A 187 -29.48 -8.20 -4.86
CA MET A 187 -29.14 -7.06 -4.02
C MET A 187 -30.37 -6.36 -3.44
N ARG A 188 -31.43 -6.19 -4.24
CA ARG A 188 -32.70 -5.60 -3.79
C ARG A 188 -33.45 -6.50 -2.82
N ALA A 189 -33.47 -7.80 -3.05
CA ALA A 189 -34.16 -8.76 -2.19
C ALA A 189 -33.59 -8.82 -0.77
N ASN A 190 -32.27 -8.70 -0.64
CA ASN A 190 -31.57 -8.72 0.66
C ASN A 190 -31.68 -7.41 1.46
N GLY A 191 -32.26 -6.33 0.90
CA GLY A 191 -32.52 -5.07 1.60
C GLY A 191 -31.30 -4.20 1.94
N ALA A 192 -30.08 -4.65 1.66
CA ALA A 192 -28.87 -3.86 1.84
C ALA A 192 -28.68 -2.82 0.71
N PRO A 193 -28.11 -1.63 0.98
CA PRO A 193 -27.83 -0.65 -0.05
C PRO A 193 -26.89 -1.21 -1.13
N ALA A 194 -27.20 -0.96 -2.42
CA ALA A 194 -26.42 -1.49 -3.55
C ALA A 194 -24.91 -1.19 -3.45
N HIS A 195 -24.53 0.02 -3.03
CA HIS A 195 -23.11 0.40 -2.90
C HIS A 195 -22.34 -0.45 -1.87
N SER A 196 -23.01 -1.03 -0.87
CA SER A 196 -22.38 -1.91 0.11
C SER A 196 -21.85 -3.18 -0.53
N TYR A 197 -22.54 -3.74 -1.54
CA TYR A 197 -22.06 -4.92 -2.27
C TYR A 197 -20.80 -4.62 -3.06
N PHE A 198 -20.74 -3.46 -3.73
CA PHE A 198 -19.56 -3.04 -4.48
C PHE A 198 -18.35 -2.80 -3.56
N LEU A 199 -18.55 -2.13 -2.42
CA LEU A 199 -17.46 -1.90 -1.46
C LEU A 199 -16.94 -3.18 -0.80
N ASN A 200 -17.78 -4.22 -0.71
CA ASN A 200 -17.40 -5.55 -0.21
C ASN A 200 -17.08 -6.55 -1.34
N TYR A 201 -16.86 -6.06 -2.57
CA TYR A 201 -16.52 -6.92 -3.68
C TYR A 201 -15.15 -7.59 -3.47
N ALA A 202 -15.12 -8.93 -3.43
CA ALA A 202 -13.91 -9.71 -3.16
C ALA A 202 -12.74 -9.45 -4.12
N GLY A 203 -13.00 -8.94 -5.33
CA GLY A 203 -11.94 -8.55 -6.27
C GLY A 203 -11.07 -7.40 -5.76
N LEU A 204 -11.56 -6.57 -4.84
CA LEU A 204 -10.82 -5.45 -4.24
C LEU A 204 -9.72 -5.92 -3.27
N ASP A 205 -9.87 -7.10 -2.66
CA ASP A 205 -8.99 -7.61 -1.60
C ASP A 205 -7.51 -7.57 -1.98
N ARG A 206 -7.18 -8.06 -3.18
CA ARG A 206 -5.78 -8.14 -3.64
C ARG A 206 -5.15 -6.75 -3.76
N PHE A 207 -5.94 -5.75 -4.14
CA PHE A 207 -5.50 -4.36 -4.32
C PHE A 207 -5.43 -3.63 -2.98
N ASN A 208 -6.42 -3.85 -2.10
CA ASN A 208 -6.42 -3.33 -0.74
C ASN A 208 -5.18 -3.82 0.04
N ARG A 209 -4.82 -5.11 -0.08
CA ARG A 209 -3.59 -5.67 0.51
C ARG A 209 -2.31 -5.06 -0.10
N ALA A 210 -2.35 -4.66 -1.36
CA ALA A 210 -1.26 -3.93 -2.02
C ALA A 210 -1.21 -2.44 -1.62
N GLY A 211 -2.20 -1.95 -0.86
CA GLY A 211 -2.32 -0.55 -0.44
C GLY A 211 -2.90 0.38 -1.50
N ILE A 212 -3.52 -0.17 -2.55
CA ILE A 212 -4.27 0.65 -3.52
C ILE A 212 -5.65 0.90 -2.95
N LYS A 213 -6.09 2.15 -3.02
CA LYS A 213 -7.43 2.55 -2.67
C LYS A 213 -8.23 2.85 -3.92
N PHE A 214 -9.43 2.31 -3.96
CA PHE A 214 -10.44 2.67 -4.94
C PHE A 214 -11.58 3.40 -4.24
N THR A 215 -12.04 4.47 -4.86
CA THR A 215 -13.31 5.13 -4.51
C THR A 215 -14.41 4.55 -5.38
N PHE A 216 -15.63 4.50 -4.86
CA PHE A 216 -16.79 3.98 -5.60
C PHE A 216 -17.74 5.13 -5.91
N ASP A 217 -18.03 5.33 -7.19
CA ASP A 217 -19.07 6.25 -7.66
C ASP A 217 -20.41 5.52 -7.70
N ARG A 218 -21.34 6.00 -6.86
CA ARG A 218 -22.69 5.43 -6.73
C ARG A 218 -23.54 5.66 -7.98
N ALA A 219 -23.36 6.77 -8.68
CA ALA A 219 -24.16 7.12 -9.85
C ALA A 219 -23.80 6.24 -11.04
N THR A 220 -22.51 6.02 -11.28
CA THR A 220 -22.03 5.21 -12.41
C THR A 220 -21.80 3.74 -12.07
N LYS A 221 -21.90 3.36 -10.78
CA LYS A 221 -21.52 2.04 -10.24
C LYS A 221 -20.10 1.62 -10.65
N ARG A 222 -19.14 2.56 -10.63
CA ARG A 222 -17.75 2.33 -11.04
C ARG A 222 -16.77 2.59 -9.91
N PHE A 223 -15.68 1.82 -9.91
CA PHE A 223 -14.50 2.10 -9.11
C PHE A 223 -13.60 3.10 -9.83
N HIS A 224 -13.04 4.02 -9.06
CA HIS A 224 -12.03 4.98 -9.49
C HIS A 224 -10.80 4.86 -8.61
N TYR A 225 -9.62 5.01 -9.19
CA TYR A 225 -8.39 5.10 -8.40
C TYR A 225 -8.34 6.44 -7.67
N ASP A 226 -7.89 6.44 -6.41
CA ASP A 226 -7.85 7.64 -5.55
C ASP A 226 -6.80 8.71 -5.95
N GLY A 227 -6.06 8.45 -7.03
CA GLY A 227 -5.06 9.36 -7.58
C GLY A 227 -3.87 9.64 -6.65
N ALA A 228 -3.58 8.75 -5.69
CA ALA A 228 -2.48 8.96 -4.74
C ALA A 228 -1.13 9.18 -5.44
N SER A 229 -0.83 8.38 -6.47
CA SER A 229 0.41 8.52 -7.25
C SER A 229 0.47 9.83 -8.04
N TRP A 230 -0.64 10.28 -8.63
CA TRP A 230 -0.74 11.57 -9.33
C TRP A 230 -0.39 12.73 -8.41
N ARG A 231 -1.00 12.73 -7.22
CA ARG A 231 -0.72 13.73 -6.18
C ARG A 231 0.73 13.66 -5.71
N GLU A 232 1.33 12.47 -5.61
CA GLU A 232 2.75 12.34 -5.24
C GLU A 232 3.67 12.93 -6.31
N ILE A 233 3.42 12.67 -7.60
CA ILE A 233 4.22 13.25 -8.71
C ILE A 233 4.18 14.78 -8.64
N ILE A 234 2.98 15.37 -8.56
CA ILE A 234 2.82 16.84 -8.56
C ILE A 234 3.51 17.46 -7.33
N ARG A 235 3.36 16.82 -6.16
CA ARG A 235 3.88 17.35 -4.90
C ARG A 235 5.40 17.18 -4.74
N ARG A 236 5.94 16.01 -5.10
CA ARG A 236 7.35 15.66 -4.85
C ARG A 236 8.25 15.83 -6.08
N HIS A 237 7.67 15.77 -7.27
CA HIS A 237 8.39 15.80 -8.54
C HIS A 237 7.79 16.85 -9.50
N PRO A 238 7.58 18.10 -9.06
CA PRO A 238 6.86 19.10 -9.87
C PRO A 238 7.54 19.45 -11.19
N ARG A 239 8.87 19.23 -11.30
CA ARG A 239 9.71 19.52 -12.48
C ARG A 239 9.92 18.32 -13.40
N SER A 240 9.37 17.14 -13.09
CA SER A 240 9.53 15.98 -13.96
C SER A 240 8.59 16.06 -15.16
N ALA A 241 8.90 15.34 -16.24
CA ALA A 241 8.07 15.29 -17.45
C ALA A 241 6.67 14.72 -17.17
N GLU A 242 6.55 13.86 -16.16
CA GLU A 242 5.32 13.22 -15.72
C GLU A 242 4.37 14.15 -14.94
N SER A 243 4.86 15.32 -14.50
CA SER A 243 4.10 16.27 -13.68
C SER A 243 2.90 16.86 -14.43
N ALA A 244 3.09 17.28 -15.67
CA ALA A 244 2.01 17.82 -16.51
C ALA A 244 0.88 16.82 -16.79
N PRO A 245 1.15 15.59 -17.30
CA PRO A 245 0.10 14.59 -17.50
C PRO A 245 -0.55 14.15 -16.18
N ALA A 246 0.19 14.10 -15.07
CA ALA A 246 -0.40 13.79 -13.77
C ALA A 246 -1.43 14.83 -13.31
N ARG A 247 -1.23 16.13 -13.60
CA ARG A 247 -2.24 17.18 -13.32
C ARG A 247 -3.50 16.97 -14.15
N GLN A 248 -3.34 16.74 -15.45
CA GLN A 248 -4.48 16.47 -16.35
C GLN A 248 -5.31 15.27 -15.88
N ARG A 249 -4.65 14.20 -15.42
CA ARG A 249 -5.31 13.02 -14.83
C ARG A 249 -6.04 13.35 -13.53
N LEU A 250 -5.43 14.14 -12.65
CA LEU A 250 -6.08 14.50 -11.39
C LEU A 250 -7.29 15.42 -11.61
N GLU A 251 -7.20 16.33 -12.57
CA GLU A 251 -8.31 17.20 -12.99
C GLU A 251 -9.47 16.37 -13.54
N SER A 252 -9.21 15.39 -14.41
CA SER A 252 -10.26 14.51 -14.94
C SER A 252 -10.95 13.67 -13.85
N LEU A 253 -10.21 13.27 -12.80
CA LEU A 253 -10.80 12.60 -11.64
C LEU A 253 -11.66 13.54 -10.78
N SER A 254 -11.28 14.81 -10.66
CA SER A 254 -12.01 15.81 -9.86
C SER A 254 -13.32 16.26 -10.50
N VAL A 255 -13.43 16.17 -11.83
CA VAL A 255 -14.64 16.47 -12.60
C VAL A 255 -15.65 15.31 -12.55
N GLY A 256 -15.26 14.14 -12.04
CA GLY A 256 -16.21 13.06 -11.72
C GLY A 256 -17.21 13.52 -10.64
N PRO A 257 -18.48 13.05 -10.67
CA PRO A 257 -19.51 13.53 -9.74
C PRO A 257 -19.15 13.16 -8.30
N ILE A 258 -18.55 14.11 -7.57
CA ILE A 258 -18.46 14.08 -6.12
C ILE A 258 -19.85 14.47 -5.60
N ARG A 259 -20.68 13.46 -5.28
CA ARG A 259 -21.92 13.63 -4.52
C ARG A 259 -22.08 12.51 -3.50
#